data_AF-A0AAV4HVC2-F1
#
_entry.id   AF-A0AAV4HVC2-F1
#
_cell.length_a   1.000
_cell.length_b   1.000
_cell.length_c   1.000
_cell.angle_alpha   90.00
_cell.angle_beta   90.00
_cell.angle_gamma   90.00
#
_symmetry.space_group_name_H-M   'P 1'
#
loop_
_entity.id
_entity.type
_entity.pdbx_description
1 polymer ?
#
loop_
_entity_poly.entity_id
_entity_poly.type
_entity_poly.pdbx_seq_one_letter_code
_entity_poly.pdbx_strand_id
1 'polypeptide(L)'
;MGQTYIWDRDPNFISDFLNFTDGFPRCAGDAVKTAEAAQWVLFYPKSVAYIGAFSGNSDIDDVIFSLQEMSLGHKIETKAKVKSSYQFVIRYGKRWSEVYIFDPKAADLSFGYINKPKVSNALERAQLIFICAFSCLQMNMSLVRLAYFTSSRFKTLCIQICRGICLEENNDMFLEILKYIDVLFVGKKKAQEMIKIFNIPCTWSTAKTNCLRIERWIKSLSKKPCNIILYDTIKTVHVATDYERDSVRTYHSKFYKASNIVDLYGCECAFSGGFLAQMIQRGEMEACVDCAFFCASAVATQMGANFPINRLELFSLWLNEFKDAEEEDKRKRNIFSSQT
;
A
#
# COMPACT_ATOMS: atom_id res chain seq x y z
N MET A 1 34.47 17.20 9.92
CA MET A 1 33.63 18.12 10.71
C MET A 1 32.26 18.12 10.07
N GLY A 2 31.29 17.39 10.64
CA GLY A 2 29.91 17.41 10.14
C GLY A 2 29.18 18.57 10.78
N GLN A 3 28.51 19.40 9.99
CA GLN A 3 27.58 20.39 10.54
C GLN A 3 26.35 19.64 11.03
N THR A 4 26.06 19.76 12.32
CA THR A 4 24.78 19.35 12.89
C THR A 4 23.79 20.48 12.64
N TYR A 5 22.84 20.26 11.74
CA TYR A 5 21.71 21.17 11.59
C TYR A 5 20.72 20.89 12.72
N ILE A 6 20.66 21.79 13.70
CA ILE A 6 19.58 21.78 14.69
C ILE A 6 18.36 22.38 14.01
N TRP A 7 17.33 21.57 13.86
CA TRP A 7 16.06 21.92 13.22
C TRP A 7 15.26 22.82 14.15
N ASP A 8 15.41 24.14 13.98
CA ASP A 8 14.44 25.10 14.51
C ASP A 8 13.31 25.29 13.49
N ARG A 9 12.11 25.65 13.96
CA ARG A 9 10.88 25.76 13.17
C ARG A 9 10.92 26.97 12.22
N ASP A 10 11.88 27.02 11.30
CA ASP A 10 11.91 28.06 10.28
C ASP A 10 10.63 27.94 9.42
N PRO A 11 9.72 28.93 9.47
CA PRO A 11 8.49 28.90 8.70
C PRO A 11 8.73 28.88 7.19
N ASN A 12 9.92 29.28 6.71
CA ASN A 12 10.26 29.35 5.30
C ASN A 12 10.89 28.06 4.75
N PHE A 13 11.22 27.07 5.61
CA PHE A 13 11.86 25.84 5.14
C PHE A 13 11.06 25.13 4.04
N ILE A 14 9.73 25.04 4.18
CA ILE A 14 8.90 24.37 3.18
C ILE A 14 8.96 25.11 1.85
N SER A 15 8.88 26.45 1.86
CA SER A 15 9.03 27.23 0.63
C SER A 15 10.42 27.10 0.02
N ASP A 16 11.47 27.12 0.84
CA ASP A 16 12.86 27.02 0.37
C ASP A 16 13.15 25.63 -0.20
N PHE A 17 12.62 24.58 0.43
CA PHE A 17 12.72 23.21 -0.07
C PHE A 17 11.94 23.04 -1.38
N LEU A 18 10.73 23.59 -1.47
CA LEU A 18 9.95 23.55 -2.71
C LEU A 18 10.65 24.30 -3.85
N ASN A 19 11.35 25.41 -3.55
CA ASN A 19 12.18 26.13 -4.51
C ASN A 19 13.43 25.34 -4.93
N PHE A 20 13.91 24.43 -4.09
CA PHE A 20 15.07 23.59 -4.36
C PHE A 20 14.73 22.33 -5.18
N THR A 21 13.49 21.85 -5.12
CA THR A 21 13.07 20.64 -5.83
C THR A 21 12.65 20.91 -7.27
N ASP A 22 13.19 20.13 -8.20
CA ASP A 22 12.69 20.10 -9.58
C ASP A 22 11.34 19.35 -9.64
N GLY A 23 10.29 20.06 -10.07
CA GLY A 23 8.98 19.48 -10.39
C GLY A 23 7.84 19.92 -9.47
N PHE A 24 6.61 19.77 -9.97
CA PHE A 24 5.40 20.14 -9.22
C PHE A 24 5.13 19.15 -8.07
N PRO A 25 4.68 19.63 -6.90
CA PRO A 25 4.24 18.76 -5.83
C PRO A 25 3.09 17.86 -6.32
N ARG A 26 3.24 16.54 -6.14
CA ARG A 26 2.22 15.55 -6.52
C ARG A 26 1.46 15.09 -5.29
N CYS A 27 0.19 14.74 -5.48
CA CYS A 27 -0.57 14.05 -4.43
C CYS A 27 0.14 12.73 -4.05
N ALA A 28 0.46 12.61 -2.77
CA ALA A 28 1.20 11.50 -2.19
C ALA A 28 0.42 10.87 -1.02
N GLY A 29 0.98 9.79 -0.46
CA GLY A 29 0.37 9.03 0.62
C GLY A 29 -0.02 7.62 0.20
N ASP A 30 0.23 6.67 1.09
CA ASP A 30 0.13 5.23 0.79
C ASP A 30 -1.27 4.81 0.30
N ALA A 31 -2.33 5.38 0.87
CA ALA A 31 -3.69 5.11 0.44
C ALA A 31 -3.97 5.61 -0.99
N VAL A 32 -3.49 6.81 -1.35
CA VAL A 32 -3.64 7.36 -2.70
C VAL A 32 -2.83 6.53 -3.69
N LYS A 33 -1.58 6.18 -3.36
CA LYS A 33 -0.70 5.40 -4.23
C LYS A 33 -1.16 3.96 -4.41
N THR A 34 -1.76 3.36 -3.39
CA THR A 34 -2.42 2.05 -3.51
C THR A 34 -3.66 2.14 -4.40
N ALA A 35 -4.45 3.22 -4.26
CA ALA A 35 -5.62 3.45 -5.10
C ALA A 35 -5.24 3.71 -6.58
N GLU A 36 -4.21 4.51 -6.83
CA GLU A 36 -3.63 4.76 -8.16
C GLU A 36 -3.21 3.45 -8.82
N ALA A 37 -2.47 2.60 -8.09
CA ALA A 37 -2.04 1.30 -8.59
C ALA A 37 -3.23 0.41 -8.97
N ALA A 38 -4.28 0.36 -8.13
CA ALA A 38 -5.47 -0.40 -8.44
C ALA A 38 -6.22 0.15 -9.66
N GLN A 39 -6.35 1.48 -9.76
CA GLN A 39 -6.98 2.17 -10.88
C GLN A 39 -6.20 1.99 -12.19
N TRP A 40 -4.87 1.96 -12.12
CA TRP A 40 -3.99 1.70 -13.25
C TRP A 40 -4.19 0.30 -13.83
N VAL A 41 -4.43 -0.70 -12.99
CA VAL A 41 -4.79 -2.06 -13.43
C VAL A 41 -6.22 -2.12 -13.97
N LEU A 42 -7.20 -1.59 -13.21
CA LEU A 42 -8.62 -1.67 -13.57
C LEU A 42 -8.98 -0.88 -14.83
N PHE A 43 -8.19 0.13 -15.18
CA PHE A 43 -8.28 0.96 -16.38
C PHE A 43 -9.52 1.84 -16.52
N TYR A 44 -10.72 1.31 -16.25
CA TYR A 44 -11.97 2.04 -16.39
C TYR A 44 -12.00 3.22 -15.40
N PRO A 45 -12.13 4.47 -15.88
CA PRO A 45 -12.04 5.65 -15.02
C PRO A 45 -13.02 5.59 -13.85
N LYS A 46 -12.57 6.06 -12.67
CA LYS A 46 -13.38 6.13 -11.44
C LYS A 46 -13.89 4.78 -10.94
N SER A 47 -13.24 3.68 -11.32
CA SER A 47 -13.45 2.35 -10.72
C SER A 47 -12.99 2.32 -9.26
N VAL A 48 -11.96 3.11 -8.95
CA VAL A 48 -11.48 3.31 -7.58
C VAL A 48 -11.83 4.72 -7.12
N ALA A 49 -12.28 4.83 -5.87
CA ALA A 49 -12.59 6.11 -5.24
C ALA A 49 -11.71 6.34 -4.00
N TYR A 50 -11.01 7.46 -3.97
CA TYR A 50 -10.28 7.94 -2.79
C TYR A 50 -11.19 8.84 -1.94
N ILE A 51 -11.19 8.61 -0.63
CA ILE A 51 -11.92 9.42 0.35
C ILE A 51 -10.91 9.89 1.38
N GLY A 52 -10.84 11.20 1.62
CA GLY A 52 -9.86 11.78 2.53
C GLY A 52 -10.21 13.20 2.93
N ALA A 53 -9.35 13.82 3.72
CA ALA A 53 -9.47 15.19 4.15
C ALA A 53 -8.16 15.96 3.84
N PHE A 54 -8.30 17.22 3.44
CA PHE A 54 -7.18 18.09 3.09
C PHE A 54 -7.37 19.50 3.68
N SER A 55 -6.27 20.23 3.81
CA SER A 55 -6.29 21.67 4.08
C SER A 55 -7.05 22.37 2.94
N GLY A 56 -7.94 23.30 3.29
CA GLY A 56 -8.61 24.17 2.31
C GLY A 56 -7.76 25.34 1.83
N ASN A 57 -6.43 25.15 1.75
CA ASN A 57 -5.47 26.18 1.32
C ASN A 57 -5.20 26.09 -0.19
N SER A 58 -4.22 26.83 -0.68
CA SER A 58 -3.82 26.91 -2.11
C SER A 58 -3.57 25.57 -2.80
N ASP A 59 -3.12 24.56 -2.07
CA ASP A 59 -2.58 23.32 -2.67
C ASP A 59 -3.68 22.30 -3.01
N ILE A 60 -4.95 22.60 -2.68
CA ILE A 60 -6.05 21.66 -2.92
C ILE A 60 -6.31 21.41 -4.40
N ASP A 61 -6.14 22.44 -5.24
CA ASP A 61 -6.37 22.32 -6.67
C ASP A 61 -5.33 21.37 -7.30
N ASP A 62 -4.07 21.42 -6.85
CA ASP A 62 -3.01 20.50 -7.29
C ASP A 62 -3.29 19.05 -6.85
N VAL A 63 -3.85 18.87 -5.65
CA VAL A 63 -4.28 17.57 -5.15
C VAL A 63 -5.43 17.02 -6.00
N ILE A 64 -6.44 17.84 -6.27
CA ILE A 64 -7.59 17.42 -7.11
C ILE A 64 -7.11 17.11 -8.53
N PHE A 65 -6.25 17.95 -9.10
CA PHE A 65 -5.65 17.72 -10.41
C PHE A 65 -4.90 16.38 -10.45
N SER A 66 -4.05 16.11 -9.47
CA SER A 66 -3.33 14.84 -9.35
C SER A 66 -4.28 13.63 -9.29
N LEU A 67 -5.36 13.71 -8.49
CA LEU A 67 -6.36 12.64 -8.40
C LEU A 67 -7.10 12.42 -9.72
N GLN A 68 -7.33 13.49 -10.48
CA GLN A 68 -7.94 13.42 -11.81
C GLN A 68 -6.99 12.81 -12.85
N GLU A 69 -5.70 13.16 -12.83
CA GLU A 69 -4.68 12.53 -13.69
C GLU A 69 -4.61 11.02 -13.45
N MET A 70 -4.72 10.59 -12.19
CA MET A 70 -4.80 9.17 -11.80
C MET A 70 -6.13 8.50 -12.17
N SER A 71 -7.08 9.24 -12.76
CA SER A 71 -8.45 8.79 -13.08
C SER A 71 -9.24 8.27 -11.88
N LEU A 72 -8.92 8.74 -10.66
CA LEU A 72 -9.60 8.35 -9.44
C LEU A 72 -10.91 9.11 -9.26
N GLY A 73 -11.95 8.41 -8.80
CA GLY A 73 -13.04 9.08 -8.11
C GLY A 73 -12.51 9.69 -6.81
N HIS A 74 -12.96 10.88 -6.43
CA HIS A 74 -12.53 11.47 -5.16
C HIS A 74 -13.71 12.04 -4.36
N LYS A 75 -13.60 11.99 -3.03
CA LYS A 75 -14.48 12.65 -2.07
C LYS A 75 -13.61 13.26 -0.97
N ILE A 76 -13.33 14.55 -1.10
CA ILE A 76 -12.44 15.27 -0.19
C ILE A 76 -13.23 16.14 0.77
N GLU A 77 -12.97 16.00 2.07
CA GLU A 77 -13.37 16.98 3.08
C GLU A 77 -12.33 18.09 3.16
N THR A 78 -12.76 19.33 3.03
CA THR A 78 -11.87 20.49 3.14
C THR A 78 -11.93 21.05 4.55
N LYS A 79 -10.77 21.18 5.20
CA LYS A 79 -10.65 21.79 6.54
C LYS A 79 -10.04 23.19 6.42
N ALA A 80 -10.81 24.19 6.79
CA ALA A 80 -10.32 25.57 6.83
C ALA A 80 -9.28 25.74 7.95
N LYS A 81 -8.27 26.59 7.72
CA LYS A 81 -7.25 26.97 8.72
C LYS A 81 -6.29 25.84 9.18
N VAL A 82 -6.16 24.80 8.37
CA VAL A 82 -5.24 23.68 8.60
C VAL A 82 -4.07 23.80 7.66
N LYS A 83 -2.85 23.53 8.12
CA LYS A 83 -1.67 23.50 7.25
C LYS A 83 -1.66 22.21 6.42
N SER A 84 -1.18 22.33 5.18
CA SER A 84 -0.96 21.18 4.30
C SER A 84 0.09 20.26 4.93
N SER A 85 -0.12 18.94 4.81
CA SER A 85 0.86 17.93 5.17
C SER A 85 1.81 17.67 4.02
N TYR A 86 3.09 17.49 4.31
CA TYR A 86 4.13 17.23 3.31
C TYR A 86 4.83 15.90 3.62
N GLN A 87 5.12 15.14 2.57
CA GLN A 87 5.99 13.98 2.61
C GLN A 87 7.20 14.27 1.74
N PHE A 88 8.37 14.37 2.36
CA PHE A 88 9.63 14.53 1.65
C PHE A 88 10.28 13.18 1.45
N VAL A 89 10.64 12.88 0.20
CA VAL A 89 11.36 11.67 -0.18
C VAL A 89 12.75 12.08 -0.60
N ILE A 90 13.72 11.89 0.31
CA ILE A 90 15.11 12.26 0.08
C ILE A 90 15.84 11.03 -0.44
N ARG A 91 16.44 11.14 -1.62
CA ARG A 91 17.04 10.00 -2.31
C ARG A 91 18.55 10.13 -2.47
N TYR A 92 19.26 9.03 -2.26
CA TYR A 92 20.68 8.88 -2.53
C TYR A 92 20.96 7.53 -3.20
N GLY A 93 21.14 7.54 -4.52
CA GLY A 93 21.22 6.32 -5.34
C GLY A 93 19.93 5.49 -5.24
N LYS A 94 20.06 4.19 -4.90
CA LYS A 94 18.92 3.27 -4.68
C LYS A 94 18.37 3.29 -3.25
N ARG A 95 18.78 4.26 -2.42
CA ARG A 95 18.30 4.43 -1.05
C ARG A 95 17.46 5.68 -0.95
N TRP A 96 16.46 5.65 -0.08
CA TRP A 96 15.61 6.79 0.22
C TRP A 96 15.31 6.86 1.72
N SER A 97 15.06 8.08 2.17
CA SER A 97 14.55 8.41 3.50
C SER A 97 13.27 9.21 3.33
N GLU A 98 12.32 8.98 4.23
CA GLU A 98 11.03 9.67 4.22
C GLU A 98 10.93 10.56 5.45
N VAL A 99 10.54 11.81 5.24
CA VAL A 99 10.25 12.77 6.32
C VAL A 99 8.81 13.23 6.15
N TYR A 100 8.00 13.00 7.18
CA TYR A 100 6.61 13.42 7.21
C TYR A 100 6.50 14.70 8.05
N ILE A 101 6.05 15.79 7.44
CA ILE A 101 5.70 17.03 8.13
C ILE A 101 4.19 17.15 8.08
N PHE A 102 3.52 16.75 9.16
CA PHE A 102 2.07 16.77 9.25
C PHE A 102 1.63 17.04 10.69
N ASP A 103 0.44 17.61 10.83
CA ASP A 103 -0.30 17.62 12.09
C ASP A 103 -1.33 16.48 12.04
N PRO A 104 -1.17 15.42 12.85
CA PRO A 104 -2.05 14.26 12.84
C PRO A 104 -3.53 14.59 13.02
N LYS A 105 -3.85 15.69 13.72
CA LYS A 105 -5.23 16.08 14.06
C LYS A 105 -5.80 17.17 13.16
N ALA A 106 -5.00 17.76 12.28
CA ALA A 106 -5.45 18.94 11.55
C ALA A 106 -6.37 18.58 10.37
N ALA A 107 -6.09 17.50 9.63
CA ALA A 107 -6.90 17.07 8.49
C ALA A 107 -7.61 15.73 8.78
N ASP A 108 -8.36 15.66 9.87
CA ASP A 108 -9.14 14.48 10.23
C ASP A 108 -10.35 14.30 9.28
N LEU A 109 -10.63 13.07 8.82
CA LEU A 109 -11.85 12.81 8.06
C LEU A 109 -13.02 12.65 9.02
N SER A 110 -13.94 13.63 9.04
CA SER A 110 -15.00 13.70 10.03
C SER A 110 -16.12 12.70 9.76
N PHE A 111 -16.70 12.16 10.83
CA PHE A 111 -17.87 11.30 10.74
C PHE A 111 -19.05 11.98 10.04
N GLY A 112 -19.23 13.29 10.29
CA GLY A 112 -20.26 14.09 9.63
C GLY A 112 -20.09 14.13 8.11
N TYR A 113 -18.84 14.16 7.61
CA TYR A 113 -18.57 14.10 6.18
C TYR A 113 -18.81 12.70 5.60
N ILE A 114 -18.39 11.65 6.29
CA ILE A 114 -18.57 10.25 5.87
C ILE A 114 -20.05 9.91 5.68
N ASN A 115 -20.92 10.46 6.53
CA ASN A 115 -22.37 10.24 6.45
C ASN A 115 -23.07 11.08 5.38
N LYS A 116 -22.38 12.01 4.71
CA LYS A 116 -23.01 12.76 3.62
C LYS A 116 -23.38 11.79 2.49
N PRO A 117 -24.56 11.96 1.84
CA PRO A 117 -25.01 11.08 0.75
C PRO A 117 -23.97 10.83 -0.34
N LYS A 118 -23.16 11.86 -0.67
CA LYS A 118 -22.10 11.74 -1.69
C LYS A 118 -20.99 10.74 -1.32
N VAL A 119 -20.75 10.50 -0.03
CA VAL A 119 -19.74 9.58 0.49
C VAL A 119 -20.38 8.24 0.82
N SER A 120 -21.49 8.23 1.56
CA SER A 120 -22.20 7.00 1.91
C SER A 120 -22.64 6.21 0.67
N ASN A 121 -23.14 6.87 -0.37
CA ASN A 121 -23.50 6.19 -1.63
C ASN A 121 -22.29 5.56 -2.33
N ALA A 122 -21.10 6.14 -2.18
CA ALA A 122 -19.87 5.54 -2.71
C ALA A 122 -19.46 4.31 -1.89
N LEU A 123 -19.53 4.40 -0.56
CA LEU A 123 -19.25 3.28 0.36
C LEU A 123 -20.24 2.12 0.18
N GLU A 124 -21.52 2.42 -0.07
CA GLU A 124 -22.56 1.42 -0.33
C GLU A 124 -22.33 0.66 -1.64
N ARG A 125 -21.89 1.36 -2.70
CA ARG A 125 -21.56 0.72 -3.99
C ARG A 125 -20.24 -0.03 -3.97
N ALA A 126 -19.29 0.38 -3.13
CA ALA A 126 -17.98 -0.25 -3.06
C ALA A 126 -18.10 -1.71 -2.58
N GLN A 127 -17.53 -2.65 -3.33
CA GLN A 127 -17.47 -4.07 -2.92
C GLN A 127 -16.28 -4.32 -1.97
N LEU A 128 -15.23 -3.52 -2.12
CA LEU A 128 -14.00 -3.57 -1.36
C LEU A 128 -13.68 -2.19 -0.79
N ILE A 129 -13.23 -2.15 0.46
CA ILE A 129 -12.72 -0.94 1.12
C ILE A 129 -11.30 -1.21 1.59
N PHE A 130 -10.37 -0.35 1.19
CA PHE A 130 -8.97 -0.39 1.61
C PHE A 130 -8.66 0.79 2.54
N ILE A 131 -7.88 0.52 3.58
CA ILE A 131 -7.45 1.50 4.58
C ILE A 131 -5.92 1.38 4.73
N CYS A 132 -5.18 2.48 4.68
CA CYS A 132 -3.80 2.48 5.19
C CYS A 132 -3.84 2.78 6.69
N ALA A 133 -2.97 2.12 7.45
CA ALA A 133 -2.88 2.22 8.90
C ALA A 133 -2.69 3.66 9.41
N PHE A 134 -2.11 4.57 8.62
CA PHE A 134 -2.03 6.00 8.98
C PHE A 134 -3.40 6.64 9.25
N SER A 135 -4.48 6.12 8.64
CA SER A 135 -5.84 6.57 8.92
C SER A 135 -6.26 6.33 10.37
N CYS A 136 -5.62 5.40 11.09
CA CYS A 136 -5.85 5.23 12.53
C CYS A 136 -5.48 6.49 13.32
N LEU A 137 -4.44 7.23 12.91
CA LEU A 137 -4.07 8.49 13.57
C LEU A 137 -5.08 9.62 13.33
N GLN A 138 -5.85 9.52 12.25
CA GLN A 138 -6.68 10.61 11.71
C GLN A 138 -8.17 10.37 11.89
N MET A 139 -8.63 9.14 12.15
CA MET A 139 -10.05 8.79 12.04
C MET A 139 -10.65 8.06 13.26
N ASN A 140 -9.87 7.79 14.32
CA ASN A 140 -10.28 7.14 15.59
C ASN A 140 -11.59 6.33 15.54
N MET A 141 -12.63 6.75 16.27
CA MET A 141 -13.91 6.05 16.40
C MET A 141 -14.67 5.88 15.07
N SER A 142 -14.45 6.77 14.10
CA SER A 142 -15.06 6.65 12.77
C SER A 142 -14.55 5.41 12.03
N LEU A 143 -13.30 5.01 12.27
CA LEU A 143 -12.68 3.88 11.58
C LEU A 143 -13.24 2.53 12.06
N VAL A 144 -13.46 2.37 13.36
CA VAL A 144 -14.14 1.18 13.93
C VAL A 144 -15.58 1.07 13.41
N ARG A 145 -16.30 2.19 13.30
CA ARG A 145 -17.65 2.21 12.69
C ARG A 145 -17.61 1.83 11.22
N LEU A 146 -16.62 2.30 10.47
CA LEU A 146 -16.43 1.91 9.07
C LEU A 146 -16.14 0.41 8.95
N ALA A 147 -15.28 -0.13 9.81
CA ALA A 147 -14.98 -1.57 9.86
C ALA A 147 -16.22 -2.41 10.23
N TYR A 148 -17.06 -1.92 11.14
CA TYR A 148 -18.35 -2.56 11.42
C TYR A 148 -19.30 -2.46 10.21
N PHE A 149 -19.37 -1.31 9.54
CA PHE A 149 -20.18 -1.12 8.33
C PHE A 149 -19.79 -2.08 7.21
N THR A 150 -18.49 -2.31 6.98
CA THR A 150 -18.02 -3.25 5.96
C THR A 150 -18.41 -4.68 6.31
N SER A 151 -18.15 -5.09 7.55
CA SER A 151 -18.43 -6.44 8.02
C SER A 151 -19.93 -6.76 8.02
N SER A 152 -20.78 -5.81 8.45
CA SER A 152 -22.25 -5.99 8.47
C SER A 152 -22.90 -6.06 7.09
N ARG A 153 -22.19 -5.62 6.04
CA ARG A 153 -22.68 -5.59 4.64
C ARG A 153 -21.95 -6.56 3.73
N PHE A 154 -21.21 -7.52 4.31
CA PHE A 154 -20.45 -8.54 3.57
C PHE A 154 -19.49 -7.93 2.53
N LYS A 155 -18.93 -6.75 2.84
CA LYS A 155 -17.90 -6.10 2.02
C LYS A 155 -16.53 -6.57 2.46
N THR A 156 -15.58 -6.60 1.53
CA THR A 156 -14.19 -6.93 1.83
C THR A 156 -13.50 -5.71 2.43
N LEU A 157 -12.93 -5.86 3.62
CA LEU A 157 -12.12 -4.86 4.29
C LEU A 157 -10.64 -5.26 4.23
N CYS A 158 -9.83 -4.40 3.62
CA CYS A 158 -8.39 -4.58 3.52
C CYS A 158 -7.67 -3.48 4.29
N ILE A 159 -6.60 -3.84 5.00
CA ILE A 159 -5.75 -2.86 5.67
C ILE A 159 -4.28 -3.10 5.32
N GLN A 160 -3.52 -2.02 5.15
CA GLN A 160 -2.06 -2.08 5.05
C GLN A 160 -1.41 -1.41 6.25
N ILE A 161 -0.49 -2.11 6.91
CA ILE A 161 0.38 -1.52 7.93
C ILE A 161 1.58 -0.87 7.23
N CYS A 162 1.45 0.44 7.09
CA CYS A 162 2.35 1.32 6.37
C CYS A 162 3.67 1.56 7.13
N ARG A 163 4.75 1.94 6.44
CA ARG A 163 6.03 2.27 7.08
C ARG A 163 5.91 3.61 7.83
N GLY A 164 6.67 3.81 8.91
CA GLY A 164 6.67 5.07 9.65
C GLY A 164 5.57 5.24 10.70
N ILE A 165 4.47 4.47 10.67
CA ILE A 165 3.47 4.52 11.74
C ILE A 165 3.99 3.94 13.06
N CYS A 166 3.77 4.62 14.18
CA CYS A 166 4.04 4.07 15.51
C CYS A 166 2.86 3.20 15.95
N LEU A 167 3.07 1.88 16.02
CA LEU A 167 2.02 0.95 16.44
C LEU A 167 1.74 1.07 17.95
N GLU A 168 2.78 1.27 18.79
CA GLU A 168 2.68 1.32 20.25
C GLU A 168 1.64 2.33 20.76
N GLU A 169 1.62 3.52 20.16
CA GLU A 169 0.72 4.62 20.55
C GLU A 169 -0.75 4.38 20.19
N ASN A 170 -1.05 3.41 19.32
CA ASN A 170 -2.37 3.22 18.71
C ASN A 170 -2.91 1.79 18.87
N ASN A 171 -2.32 1.02 19.76
CA ASN A 171 -2.56 -0.42 19.91
C ASN A 171 -4.06 -0.77 20.03
N ASP A 172 -4.82 -0.08 20.87
CA ASP A 172 -6.23 -0.41 21.14
C ASP A 172 -7.09 -0.30 19.88
N MET A 173 -6.92 0.78 19.11
CA MET A 173 -7.68 0.99 17.88
C MET A 173 -7.31 -0.02 16.81
N PHE A 174 -6.02 -0.34 16.68
CA PHE A 174 -5.57 -1.40 15.79
C PHE A 174 -6.22 -2.74 16.15
N LEU A 175 -6.17 -3.14 17.42
CA LEU A 175 -6.77 -4.38 17.89
C LEU A 175 -8.27 -4.46 17.60
N GLU A 176 -9.01 -3.36 17.74
CA GLU A 176 -10.43 -3.33 17.39
C GLU A 176 -10.68 -3.50 15.88
N ILE A 177 -9.93 -2.80 15.03
CA ILE A 177 -10.11 -2.88 13.56
C ILE A 177 -9.71 -4.25 13.03
N LEU A 178 -8.63 -4.85 13.57
CA LEU A 178 -8.12 -6.15 13.14
C LEU A 178 -9.14 -7.29 13.31
N LYS A 179 -10.21 -7.11 14.10
CA LYS A 179 -11.28 -8.09 14.24
C LYS A 179 -12.19 -8.20 13.00
N TYR A 180 -12.19 -7.18 12.14
CA TYR A 180 -13.15 -7.03 11.03
C TYR A 180 -12.51 -7.17 9.64
N ILE A 181 -11.19 -7.23 9.56
CA ILE A 181 -10.46 -7.26 8.28
C ILE A 181 -10.54 -8.63 7.61
N ASP A 182 -10.52 -8.61 6.28
CA ASP A 182 -10.47 -9.78 5.41
C ASP A 182 -9.05 -10.00 4.85
N VAL A 183 -8.28 -8.91 4.68
CA VAL A 183 -6.89 -8.96 4.19
C VAL A 183 -6.01 -7.98 4.97
N LEU A 184 -4.87 -8.47 5.48
CA LEU A 184 -3.82 -7.65 6.08
C LEU A 184 -2.58 -7.65 5.19
N PHE A 185 -2.20 -6.48 4.68
CA PHE A 185 -0.89 -6.25 4.06
C PHE A 185 0.10 -5.75 5.09
N VAL A 186 1.27 -6.37 5.17
CA VAL A 186 2.32 -5.96 6.11
C VAL A 186 3.71 -6.19 5.52
N GLY A 187 4.57 -5.19 5.61
CA GLY A 187 5.99 -5.35 5.25
C GLY A 187 6.77 -6.13 6.32
N LYS A 188 7.82 -6.86 5.93
CA LYS A 188 8.64 -7.68 6.86
C LYS A 188 9.08 -6.95 8.13
N LYS A 189 9.57 -5.71 8.02
CA LYS A 189 10.01 -4.93 9.19
C LYS A 189 8.84 -4.63 10.13
N LYS A 190 7.69 -4.27 9.57
CA LYS A 190 6.47 -4.00 10.36
C LYS A 190 5.89 -5.27 10.98
N ALA A 191 5.99 -6.41 10.30
CA ALA A 191 5.63 -7.69 10.89
C ALA A 191 6.49 -8.03 12.12
N GLN A 192 7.80 -7.75 12.08
CA GLN A 192 8.69 -7.93 13.24
C GLN A 192 8.34 -6.99 14.39
N GLU A 193 7.99 -5.74 14.08
CA GLU A 193 7.55 -4.74 15.05
C GLU A 193 6.24 -5.16 15.72
N MET A 194 5.23 -5.59 14.94
CA MET A 194 3.96 -6.11 15.46
C MET A 194 4.17 -7.27 16.43
N ILE A 195 5.01 -8.24 16.06
CA ILE A 195 5.28 -9.42 16.90
C ILE A 195 5.82 -9.00 18.27
N LYS A 196 6.69 -8.00 18.31
CA LYS A 196 7.25 -7.48 19.57
C LYS A 196 6.19 -6.71 20.38
N ILE A 197 5.52 -5.75 19.75
CA ILE A 197 4.57 -4.86 20.43
C ILE A 197 3.38 -5.63 21.02
N PHE A 198 2.82 -6.56 20.25
CA PHE A 198 1.68 -7.36 20.68
C PHE A 198 2.05 -8.66 21.40
N ASN A 199 3.35 -8.84 21.74
CA ASN A 199 3.86 -10.03 22.41
C ASN A 199 3.42 -11.35 21.75
N ILE A 200 3.45 -11.40 20.41
CA ILE A 200 3.00 -12.56 19.64
C ILE A 200 4.03 -13.68 19.82
N PRO A 201 3.65 -14.89 20.28
CA PRO A 201 4.59 -15.98 20.49
C PRO A 201 5.30 -16.38 19.20
N CYS A 202 6.61 -16.12 19.10
CA CYS A 202 7.42 -16.41 17.92
C CYS A 202 8.85 -16.80 18.31
N THR A 203 9.24 -18.04 18.00
CA THR A 203 10.56 -18.59 18.34
C THR A 203 11.67 -18.18 17.35
N TRP A 204 11.33 -17.96 16.08
CA TRP A 204 12.27 -17.63 15.00
C TRP A 204 11.71 -16.52 14.11
N SER A 205 12.51 -15.49 13.81
CA SER A 205 12.05 -14.33 13.04
C SER A 205 12.48 -14.38 11.58
N THR A 206 11.86 -15.27 10.80
CA THR A 206 11.88 -15.23 9.34
C THR A 206 10.60 -14.57 8.82
N ALA A 207 10.61 -14.04 7.59
CA ALA A 207 9.41 -13.47 6.99
C ALA A 207 8.25 -14.50 6.93
N LYS A 208 8.55 -15.74 6.53
CA LYS A 208 7.59 -16.85 6.49
C LYS A 208 7.02 -17.18 7.87
N THR A 209 7.87 -17.32 8.89
CA THR A 209 7.41 -17.63 10.26
C THR A 209 6.61 -16.48 10.86
N ASN A 210 7.03 -15.24 10.63
CA ASN A 210 6.27 -14.06 11.06
C ASN A 210 4.88 -14.02 10.42
N CYS A 211 4.76 -14.33 9.13
CA CYS A 211 3.48 -14.40 8.42
C CYS A 211 2.52 -15.38 9.11
N LEU A 212 2.98 -16.61 9.41
CA LEU A 212 2.17 -17.62 10.09
C LEU A 212 1.76 -17.19 11.51
N ARG A 213 2.69 -16.58 12.25
CA ARG A 213 2.41 -16.15 13.64
C ARG A 213 1.41 -15.00 13.70
N ILE A 214 1.51 -14.05 12.77
CA ILE A 214 0.53 -12.96 12.65
C ILE A 214 -0.84 -13.53 12.29
N GLU A 215 -0.90 -14.46 11.35
CA GLU A 215 -2.16 -15.11 10.96
C GLU A 215 -2.86 -15.79 12.15
N ARG A 216 -2.12 -16.62 12.90
CA ARG A 216 -2.65 -17.29 14.10
C ARG A 216 -3.08 -16.30 15.17
N TRP A 217 -2.34 -15.22 15.33
CA TRP A 217 -2.68 -14.16 16.28
C TRP A 217 -3.95 -13.43 15.87
N ILE A 218 -4.12 -13.05 14.60
CA ILE A 218 -5.36 -12.44 14.08
C ILE A 218 -6.56 -13.37 14.31
N LYS A 219 -6.40 -14.67 14.05
CA LYS A 219 -7.42 -15.68 14.36
C LYS A 219 -7.79 -15.78 15.83
N SER A 220 -6.85 -15.48 16.73
CA SER A 220 -7.15 -15.44 18.17
C SER A 220 -7.95 -14.20 18.57
N LEU A 221 -7.89 -13.12 17.78
CA LEU A 221 -8.66 -11.89 17.99
C LEU A 221 -10.10 -11.99 17.44
N SER A 222 -10.29 -12.72 16.33
CA SER A 222 -11.58 -12.85 15.66
C SER A 222 -11.71 -14.17 14.91
N LYS A 223 -12.93 -14.73 14.89
CA LYS A 223 -13.26 -15.93 14.10
C LYS A 223 -13.46 -15.63 12.61
N LYS A 224 -13.40 -14.36 12.21
CA LYS A 224 -13.53 -13.96 10.80
C LYS A 224 -12.28 -14.41 10.02
N PRO A 225 -12.43 -15.09 8.87
CA PRO A 225 -11.29 -15.44 8.01
C PRO A 225 -10.51 -14.19 7.58
N CYS A 226 -9.19 -14.25 7.68
CA CYS A 226 -8.32 -13.15 7.26
C CYS A 226 -7.07 -13.70 6.56
N ASN A 227 -6.76 -13.16 5.38
CA ASN A 227 -5.56 -13.48 4.63
C ASN A 227 -4.43 -12.51 5.01
N ILE A 228 -3.27 -13.05 5.37
CA ILE A 228 -2.08 -12.25 5.69
C ILE A 228 -1.16 -12.27 4.47
N ILE A 229 -0.91 -11.09 3.92
CA ILE A 229 -0.01 -10.86 2.79
C ILE A 229 1.23 -10.14 3.31
N LEU A 230 2.30 -10.89 3.55
CA LEU A 230 3.55 -10.36 4.06
C LEU A 230 4.53 -10.09 2.93
N TYR A 231 4.73 -8.82 2.62
CA TYR A 231 5.72 -8.35 1.65
C TYR A 231 7.12 -8.40 2.25
N ASP A 232 7.97 -9.33 1.78
CA ASP A 232 9.38 -9.39 2.21
C ASP A 232 10.23 -8.45 1.35
N THR A 233 10.16 -8.65 0.03
CA THR A 233 10.86 -7.83 -0.95
C THR A 233 10.07 -7.77 -2.25
N ILE A 234 10.52 -6.94 -3.20
CA ILE A 234 9.99 -6.93 -4.57
C ILE A 234 10.12 -8.29 -5.28
N LYS A 235 10.92 -9.22 -4.74
CA LYS A 235 11.10 -10.58 -5.28
C LYS A 235 10.22 -11.62 -4.63
N THR A 236 9.72 -11.38 -3.41
CA THR A 236 9.19 -12.44 -2.56
C THR A 236 8.07 -11.92 -1.66
N VAL A 237 6.96 -12.66 -1.65
CA VAL A 237 5.84 -12.46 -0.72
C VAL A 237 5.49 -13.78 -0.06
N HIS A 238 5.05 -13.70 1.19
CA HIS A 238 4.53 -14.83 1.95
C HIS A 238 3.04 -14.61 2.20
N VAL A 239 2.25 -15.66 1.95
CA VAL A 239 0.80 -15.62 2.10
C VAL A 239 0.37 -16.71 3.07
N ALA A 240 -0.32 -16.31 4.12
CA ALA A 240 -1.04 -17.21 5.00
C ALA A 240 -2.55 -16.99 4.79
N THR A 241 -3.30 -18.07 4.58
CA THR A 241 -4.74 -18.02 4.37
C THR A 241 -5.44 -18.84 5.44
N ASP A 242 -6.69 -18.48 5.74
CA ASP A 242 -7.47 -19.22 6.73
C ASP A 242 -7.73 -20.69 6.31
N TYR A 243 -7.90 -20.92 5.00
CA TYR A 243 -8.22 -22.24 4.45
C TYR A 243 -7.07 -23.24 4.55
N GLU A 244 -5.82 -22.78 4.48
CA GLU A 244 -4.64 -23.63 4.53
C GLU A 244 -3.97 -23.62 5.90
N ARG A 245 -4.57 -24.37 6.84
CA ARG A 245 -4.11 -24.43 8.23
C ARG A 245 -2.61 -24.71 8.32
N ASP A 246 -1.96 -23.93 9.17
CA ASP A 246 -0.56 -24.12 9.56
C ASP A 246 0.44 -24.07 8.40
N SER A 247 0.06 -23.46 7.28
CA SER A 247 0.89 -23.36 6.09
C SER A 247 1.05 -21.91 5.63
N VAL A 248 2.18 -21.65 4.98
CA VAL A 248 2.47 -20.36 4.35
C VAL A 248 3.01 -20.65 2.96
N ARG A 249 2.31 -20.13 1.95
CA ARG A 249 2.78 -20.15 0.56
C ARG A 249 3.76 -19.02 0.34
N THR A 250 4.86 -19.32 -0.34
CA THR A 250 5.84 -18.31 -0.76
C THR A 250 5.74 -18.18 -2.27
N TYR A 251 5.58 -16.95 -2.74
CA TYR A 251 5.57 -16.64 -4.16
C TYR A 251 6.79 -15.79 -4.52
N HIS A 252 7.29 -15.99 -5.73
CA HIS A 252 8.44 -15.26 -6.25
C HIS A 252 8.05 -14.45 -7.49
N SER A 253 8.55 -13.22 -7.56
CA SER A 253 8.29 -12.33 -8.69
C SER A 253 8.98 -12.83 -9.95
N LYS A 254 8.19 -13.09 -10.99
CA LYS A 254 8.67 -13.30 -12.37
C LYS A 254 8.97 -11.99 -13.12
N PHE A 255 8.59 -10.85 -12.54
CA PHE A 255 8.73 -9.52 -13.14
C PHE A 255 9.96 -8.76 -12.63
N TYR A 256 10.68 -9.33 -11.65
CA TYR A 256 11.86 -8.70 -11.08
C TYR A 256 13.08 -8.79 -12.02
N LYS A 257 13.63 -7.64 -12.38
CA LYS A 257 14.93 -7.53 -13.08
C LYS A 257 15.81 -6.48 -12.42
N ALA A 258 16.93 -6.91 -11.83
CA ALA A 258 17.83 -6.04 -11.07
C ALA A 258 18.39 -4.85 -11.89
N SER A 259 18.60 -5.07 -13.19
CA SER A 259 19.05 -4.05 -14.16
C SER A 259 18.03 -2.94 -14.39
N ASN A 260 16.75 -3.24 -14.22
CA ASN A 260 15.66 -2.31 -14.53
C ASN A 260 15.23 -1.48 -13.32
N ILE A 261 15.81 -1.73 -12.14
CA ILE A 261 15.43 -1.02 -10.90
C ILE A 261 16.08 0.35 -10.86
N VAL A 262 15.23 1.37 -10.94
CA VAL A 262 15.54 2.78 -10.79
C VAL A 262 15.32 3.24 -9.36
N ASP A 263 14.15 2.92 -8.80
CA ASP A 263 13.72 3.29 -7.46
C ASP A 263 12.93 2.12 -6.84
N LEU A 264 12.75 2.13 -5.52
CA LEU A 264 11.91 1.16 -4.82
C LEU A 264 10.89 1.84 -3.90
N TYR A 265 10.89 3.18 -3.86
CA TYR A 265 9.84 3.96 -3.23
C TYR A 265 8.47 3.66 -3.88
N GLY A 266 7.43 3.49 -3.06
CA GLY A 266 6.07 3.19 -3.54
C GLY A 266 5.80 1.75 -3.96
N CYS A 267 6.81 0.87 -4.03
CA CYS A 267 6.63 -0.53 -4.47
C CYS A 267 5.66 -1.32 -3.58
N GLU A 268 5.66 -1.10 -2.26
CA GLU A 268 4.74 -1.77 -1.33
C GLU A 268 3.28 -1.34 -1.60
N CYS A 269 3.03 -0.05 -1.86
CA CYS A 269 1.70 0.44 -2.21
C CYS A 269 1.24 -0.07 -3.58
N ALA A 270 2.15 -0.10 -4.56
CA ALA A 270 1.89 -0.64 -5.88
C ALA A 270 1.56 -2.13 -5.83
N PHE A 271 2.27 -2.88 -5.00
CA PHE A 271 2.00 -4.30 -4.73
C PHE A 271 0.56 -4.48 -4.21
N SER A 272 0.20 -3.79 -3.13
CA SER A 272 -1.14 -3.87 -2.55
C SER A 272 -2.22 -3.48 -3.56
N GLY A 273 -2.02 -2.41 -4.32
CA GLY A 273 -3.03 -1.95 -5.29
C GLY A 273 -3.24 -2.93 -6.44
N GLY A 274 -2.16 -3.53 -6.96
CA GLY A 274 -2.24 -4.60 -7.96
C GLY A 274 -2.97 -5.84 -7.45
N PHE A 275 -2.69 -6.23 -6.20
CA PHE A 275 -3.40 -7.33 -5.54
C PHE A 275 -4.90 -7.04 -5.45
N LEU A 276 -5.28 -5.86 -4.94
CA LEU A 276 -6.68 -5.47 -4.74
C LEU A 276 -7.44 -5.40 -6.07
N ALA A 277 -6.81 -4.87 -7.12
CA ALA A 277 -7.41 -4.78 -8.45
C ALA A 277 -7.72 -6.15 -9.07
N GLN A 278 -6.86 -7.14 -8.84
CA GLN A 278 -7.12 -8.49 -9.30
C GLN A 278 -8.14 -9.22 -8.40
N MET A 279 -8.10 -8.96 -7.09
CA MET A 279 -9.03 -9.56 -6.14
C MET A 279 -10.47 -9.12 -6.38
N ILE A 280 -10.71 -7.83 -6.69
CA ILE A 280 -12.06 -7.35 -7.00
C ILE A 280 -12.60 -7.94 -8.32
N GLN A 281 -11.70 -8.32 -9.23
CA GLN A 281 -12.03 -9.07 -10.44
C GLN A 281 -12.21 -10.58 -10.18
N ARG A 282 -12.22 -11.01 -8.91
CA ARG A 282 -12.36 -12.40 -8.47
C ARG A 282 -11.24 -13.32 -8.96
N GLY A 283 -10.04 -12.77 -9.16
CA GLY A 283 -8.86 -13.58 -9.43
C GLY A 283 -8.51 -14.46 -8.24
N GLU A 284 -7.97 -15.64 -8.52
CA GLU A 284 -7.41 -16.52 -7.49
C GLU A 284 -6.18 -15.90 -6.84
N MET A 285 -5.73 -16.45 -5.71
CA MET A 285 -4.61 -15.92 -4.91
C MET A 285 -3.34 -15.72 -5.75
N GLU A 286 -2.98 -16.70 -6.59
CA GLU A 286 -1.79 -16.62 -7.43
C GLU A 286 -1.88 -15.48 -8.46
N ALA A 287 -3.04 -15.32 -9.12
CA ALA A 287 -3.27 -14.20 -10.03
C ALA A 287 -3.19 -12.85 -9.31
N CYS A 288 -3.73 -12.77 -8.08
CA CYS A 288 -3.63 -11.56 -7.27
C CYS A 288 -2.17 -11.21 -6.93
N VAL A 289 -1.38 -12.21 -6.55
CA VAL A 289 0.05 -12.04 -6.24
C VAL A 289 0.87 -11.69 -7.49
N ASP A 290 0.58 -12.31 -8.63
CA ASP A 290 1.24 -11.99 -9.90
C ASP A 290 0.96 -10.54 -10.33
N CYS A 291 -0.29 -10.10 -10.26
CA CYS A 291 -0.65 -8.71 -10.56
C CYS A 291 0.03 -7.73 -9.60
N ALA A 292 0.12 -8.09 -8.32
CA ALA A 292 0.82 -7.31 -7.31
C ALA A 292 2.32 -7.17 -7.63
N PHE A 293 2.99 -8.27 -7.99
CA PHE A 293 4.40 -8.24 -8.41
C PHE A 293 4.62 -7.46 -9.69
N PHE A 294 3.70 -7.55 -10.66
CA PHE A 294 3.75 -6.76 -11.88
C PHE A 294 3.71 -5.27 -11.55
N CYS A 295 2.75 -4.82 -10.74
CA CYS A 295 2.62 -3.41 -10.35
C CYS A 295 3.84 -2.91 -9.57
N ALA A 296 4.31 -3.67 -8.58
CA ALA A 296 5.51 -3.31 -7.82
C ALA A 296 6.75 -3.21 -8.71
N SER A 297 6.92 -4.14 -9.65
CA SER A 297 8.05 -4.14 -10.59
C SER A 297 7.94 -2.99 -11.58
N ALA A 298 6.74 -2.67 -12.07
CA ALA A 298 6.50 -1.54 -12.96
C ALA A 298 6.90 -0.22 -12.29
N VAL A 299 6.44 0.01 -11.05
CA VAL A 299 6.83 1.21 -10.28
C VAL A 299 8.32 1.25 -10.00
N ALA A 300 8.97 0.10 -9.77
CA ALA A 300 10.42 0.07 -9.53
C ALA A 300 11.27 0.51 -10.73
N THR A 301 10.71 0.48 -11.94
CA THR A 301 11.37 1.02 -13.15
C THR A 301 11.24 2.53 -13.27
N GLN A 302 10.44 3.17 -12.42
CA GLN A 302 10.16 4.59 -12.46
C GLN A 302 10.88 5.33 -11.34
N MET A 303 11.00 6.63 -11.52
CA MET A 303 11.40 7.56 -10.48
C MET A 303 10.24 7.78 -9.51
N GLY A 304 10.43 7.50 -8.23
CA GLY A 304 9.38 7.63 -7.22
C GLY A 304 8.20 6.67 -7.44
N ALA A 305 7.05 6.97 -6.83
CA ALA A 305 5.85 6.13 -6.87
C ALA A 305 4.98 6.45 -8.10
N ASN A 306 5.59 6.41 -9.29
CA ASN A 306 4.93 6.70 -10.57
C ASN A 306 4.72 5.43 -11.38
N PHE A 307 3.68 5.42 -12.22
CA PHE A 307 3.38 4.33 -13.13
C PHE A 307 3.79 4.65 -14.57
N PRO A 308 4.27 3.66 -15.34
CA PRO A 308 4.50 3.83 -16.76
C PRO A 308 3.18 4.03 -17.50
N ILE A 309 3.19 4.92 -18.50
CA ILE A 309 2.01 5.31 -19.27
C ILE A 309 1.46 4.11 -20.08
N ASN A 310 2.34 3.35 -20.75
CA ASN A 310 1.92 2.25 -21.61
C ASN A 310 1.90 0.89 -20.90
N ARG A 311 0.87 0.69 -20.05
CA ARG A 311 0.67 -0.57 -19.29
C ARG A 311 0.69 -1.82 -20.17
N LEU A 312 -0.09 -1.80 -21.26
CA LEU A 312 -0.32 -2.99 -22.09
C LEU A 312 0.94 -3.42 -22.85
N GLU A 313 1.68 -2.44 -23.35
CA GLU A 313 2.98 -2.68 -23.98
C GLU A 313 3.97 -3.26 -22.97
N LEU A 314 4.07 -2.66 -21.77
CA LEU A 314 4.97 -3.15 -20.73
C LEU A 314 4.64 -4.58 -20.32
N PHE A 315 3.34 -4.88 -20.10
CA PHE A 315 2.90 -6.22 -19.73
C PHE A 315 3.21 -7.24 -20.84
N SER A 316 2.96 -6.88 -22.10
CA SER A 316 3.22 -7.74 -23.25
C SER A 316 4.71 -8.03 -23.44
N LEU A 317 5.55 -7.01 -23.28
CA LEU A 317 7.02 -7.15 -23.32
C LEU A 317 7.49 -8.15 -22.26
N TRP A 318 7.06 -7.98 -21.01
CA TRP A 318 7.51 -8.84 -19.92
C TRP A 318 6.97 -10.27 -20.01
N LEU A 319 5.77 -10.46 -20.55
CA LEU A 319 5.24 -11.79 -20.83
C LEU A 319 6.06 -12.53 -21.90
N ASN A 320 6.49 -11.83 -22.96
CA ASN A 320 7.31 -12.43 -24.00
C ASN A 320 8.70 -12.80 -23.46
N GLU A 321 9.35 -11.88 -22.73
CA GLU A 321 10.64 -12.15 -22.10
C GLU A 321 10.60 -13.33 -21.12
N PHE A 322 9.48 -13.52 -20.41
CA PHE A 322 9.28 -14.66 -19.52
C PHE A 322 9.19 -15.98 -20.31
N LYS A 323 8.41 -16.01 -21.39
CA LYS A 323 8.29 -17.20 -22.25
C LYS A 323 9.65 -17.59 -22.85
N ASP A 324 10.41 -16.61 -23.32
CA ASP A 324 11.73 -16.83 -23.89
C ASP A 324 12.70 -17.43 -22.85
N ALA A 325 12.67 -16.91 -21.62
CA ALA A 325 13.49 -17.44 -20.53
C ALA A 325 13.11 -18.87 -20.12
N GLU A 326 11.82 -19.22 -20.10
CA GLU A 326 11.37 -20.59 -19.85
C GLU A 326 11.80 -21.55 -20.96
N GLU A 327 11.73 -21.13 -22.22
CA GLU A 327 12.21 -21.92 -23.35
C GLU A 327 13.72 -22.15 -23.29
N GLU A 328 14.50 -21.13 -22.94
CA GLU A 328 15.94 -21.25 -22.80
C GLU A 328 16.33 -22.21 -21.66
N ASP A 329 15.63 -22.15 -20.52
CA ASP A 329 15.88 -23.06 -19.40
C ASP A 329 15.49 -24.50 -19.74
N LYS A 330 14.39 -24.72 -20.48
CA LYS A 330 14.03 -26.03 -21.03
C LYS A 330 15.10 -26.57 -21.98
N ARG A 331 15.64 -25.73 -22.89
CA ARG A 331 16.73 -26.12 -23.80
C ARG A 331 17.97 -26.53 -23.03
N LYS A 332 18.38 -25.75 -22.01
CA LYS A 332 19.52 -26.07 -21.15
C LYS A 332 19.33 -27.41 -20.44
N ARG A 333 18.17 -27.65 -19.84
CA ARG A 333 17.86 -28.93 -19.17
C ARG A 333 17.93 -30.13 -20.13
N ASN A 334 17.41 -29.98 -21.35
CA ASN A 334 17.45 -31.03 -22.36
C ASN A 334 18.88 -31.35 -22.84
N ILE A 335 19.74 -30.33 -22.96
CA ILE A 335 21.16 -30.53 -23.29
C ILE A 335 21.85 -31.32 -22.18
N PHE A 336 21.63 -30.97 -20.91
CA PHE A 336 22.21 -31.68 -19.77
C PHE A 336 21.71 -33.13 -19.63
N SER A 337 20.44 -33.42 -19.96
CA SER A 337 19.91 -34.79 -19.95
C SER A 337 20.36 -35.66 -21.13
N SER A 338 20.90 -35.04 -22.19
CA SER A 338 21.42 -35.76 -23.37
C SER A 338 22.92 -36.10 -23.27
N GLN A 339 23.60 -35.61 -22.23
CA GLN A 339 25.03 -35.85 -21.96
C GLN A 339 25.28 -36.81 -20.79
N THR A 340 24.23 -37.41 -20.23
CA THR A 340 24.23 -38.50 -19.25
C THR A 340 23.59 -39.71 -19.87
#